data_AF-A0ABD6WHE4-F1
#
_entry.id   AF-A0ABD6WHE4-F1
#
_cell.length_a   1.000
_cell.length_b   1.000
_cell.length_c   1.000
_cell.angle_alpha   90.00
_cell.angle_beta   90.00
_cell.angle_gamma   90.00
#
_symmetry.space_group_name_H-M   'P 1'
#
loop_
_entity.id
_entity.type
_entity.pdbx_description
1 polymer ?
#
loop_
_entity_poly.entity_id
_entity_poly.type
_entity_poly.pdbx_seq_one_letter_code
_entity_poly.pdbx_strand_id
1 'polypeptide(L)'
;MTRRTLDDLLSRSDPAADDRAPGVRSALRAVIAETREHAPRRPARSRAWWLAAPVLLVPGLVLATSAGTDVRSVPDFTILISYVTDAGAAVTCSIDYFNGEIDYREVTTSATDYLRSQDWSGVGQRIHDDAVAYTTDPAWLASDMNSDGPGLSDETIRWRAWITAADDHILDTFPEGVIVEGDGGLGGSTDCTGEL
;
A
#
# COMPACT_ATOMS: atom_id res chain seq x y z
N MET A 1 -30.39 -31.08 -18.41
CA MET A 1 -29.16 -30.43 -17.92
C MET A 1 -29.40 -29.95 -16.50
N THR A 2 -28.80 -30.61 -15.51
CA THR A 2 -29.01 -30.32 -14.08
C THR A 2 -28.08 -29.16 -13.68
N ARG A 3 -28.64 -28.05 -13.18
CA ARG A 3 -27.84 -26.94 -12.65
C ARG A 3 -27.03 -27.43 -11.44
N ARG A 4 -25.71 -27.35 -11.52
CA ARG A 4 -24.83 -27.58 -10.37
C ARG A 4 -25.02 -26.45 -9.37
N THR A 5 -25.15 -26.77 -8.09
CA THR A 5 -25.31 -25.79 -7.02
C THR A 5 -23.95 -25.19 -6.65
N LEU A 6 -23.94 -23.98 -6.11
CA LEU A 6 -22.73 -23.29 -5.67
C LEU A 6 -21.96 -24.12 -4.64
N ASP A 7 -22.66 -24.81 -3.74
CA ASP A 7 -22.05 -25.69 -2.74
C ASP A 7 -21.31 -26.89 -3.35
N ASP A 8 -21.78 -27.37 -4.51
CA ASP A 8 -21.16 -28.48 -5.26
C ASP A 8 -19.92 -28.02 -6.07
N LEU A 9 -19.75 -26.71 -6.23
CA LEU A 9 -18.54 -26.09 -6.77
C LEU A 9 -17.56 -25.77 -5.63
N LEU A 10 -18.05 -25.22 -4.52
CA LEU A 10 -17.23 -24.89 -3.35
C LEU A 10 -16.60 -26.12 -2.69
N SER A 11 -17.35 -27.21 -2.54
CA SER A 11 -16.83 -28.46 -1.97
C SER A 11 -15.76 -29.14 -2.83
N ARG A 12 -15.77 -28.91 -4.15
CA ARG A 12 -14.72 -29.41 -5.06
C ARG A 12 -13.49 -28.51 -5.11
N SER A 13 -13.64 -27.25 -4.73
CA SER A 13 -12.55 -26.28 -4.65
C SER A 13 -11.89 -26.27 -3.27
N ASP A 14 -12.34 -27.09 -2.31
CA ASP A 14 -11.72 -27.22 -0.99
C ASP A 14 -10.29 -27.82 -1.13
N PRO A 15 -9.23 -27.02 -0.94
CA PRO A 15 -7.86 -27.49 -1.09
C PRO A 15 -7.48 -28.53 -0.02
N ALA A 16 -8.24 -28.60 1.08
CA ALA A 16 -8.02 -29.57 2.14
C ALA A 16 -8.46 -31.01 1.76
N ALA A 17 -9.28 -31.14 0.70
CA ALA A 17 -9.80 -32.40 0.17
C ALA A 17 -8.98 -32.97 -0.99
N ASP A 18 -8.01 -32.23 -1.54
CA ASP A 18 -7.15 -32.70 -2.64
C ASP A 18 -5.94 -33.50 -2.10
N ASP A 19 -5.87 -34.79 -2.45
CA ASP A 19 -4.83 -35.73 -2.01
C ASP A 19 -3.53 -35.64 -2.83
N ARG A 20 -3.46 -34.77 -3.85
CA ARG A 20 -2.32 -34.69 -4.78
C ARG A 20 -1.11 -33.91 -4.26
N ALA A 21 -1.21 -33.22 -3.13
CA ALA A 21 -0.12 -32.40 -2.60
C ALA A 21 -0.03 -32.48 -1.06
N PRO A 22 0.56 -33.53 -0.48
CA PRO A 22 0.64 -33.70 0.97
C PRO A 22 1.36 -32.55 1.70
N GLY A 23 2.34 -31.90 1.04
CA GLY A 23 3.03 -30.71 1.57
C GLY A 23 2.14 -29.46 1.67
N VAL A 24 1.16 -29.31 0.77
CA VAL A 24 0.19 -28.20 0.80
C VAL A 24 -0.77 -28.38 1.97
N ARG A 25 -1.20 -29.61 2.28
CA ARG A 25 -2.04 -29.88 3.45
C ARG A 25 -1.31 -29.63 4.76
N SER A 26 -0.01 -29.94 4.87
CA SER A 26 0.76 -29.64 6.08
C SER A 26 0.99 -28.14 6.26
N ALA A 27 1.31 -27.42 5.18
CA ALA A 27 1.44 -25.97 5.22
C ALA A 27 0.12 -25.28 5.59
N LEU A 28 -1.00 -25.72 4.99
CA LEU A 28 -2.33 -25.20 5.29
C LEU A 28 -2.74 -25.48 6.74
N ARG A 29 -2.43 -26.68 7.27
CA ARG A 29 -2.68 -26.98 8.70
C ARG A 29 -1.79 -26.17 9.64
N ALA A 30 -0.56 -25.86 9.25
CA ALA A 30 0.32 -25.00 10.04
C ALA A 30 -0.25 -23.58 10.12
N VAL A 31 -0.69 -23.01 9.00
CA VAL A 31 -1.34 -21.70 8.95
C VAL A 31 -2.66 -21.69 9.76
N ILE A 32 -3.48 -22.75 9.66
CA ILE A 32 -4.72 -22.88 10.44
C ILE A 32 -4.44 -23.03 11.95
N ALA A 33 -3.36 -23.71 12.33
CA ALA A 33 -2.96 -23.84 13.73
C ALA A 33 -2.47 -22.50 14.30
N GLU A 34 -1.63 -21.80 13.55
CA GLU A 34 -1.06 -20.51 13.94
C GLU A 34 -2.11 -19.41 14.06
N THR A 35 -3.10 -19.40 13.15
CA THR A 35 -4.25 -18.49 13.21
C THR A 35 -5.20 -18.81 14.38
N ARG A 36 -5.29 -20.07 14.83
CA ARG A 36 -6.05 -20.44 16.04
C ARG A 36 -5.32 -20.07 17.33
N GLU A 37 -4.00 -20.07 17.34
CA GLU A 37 -3.20 -19.61 18.48
C GLU A 37 -3.25 -18.08 18.63
N HIS A 38 -3.35 -17.35 17.52
CA HIS A 38 -3.41 -15.88 17.49
C HIS A 38 -4.82 -15.30 17.45
N ALA A 39 -5.86 -16.13 17.37
CA ALA A 39 -7.23 -15.67 17.48
C ALA A 39 -7.45 -15.05 18.87
N PRO A 40 -7.78 -13.74 18.99
CA PRO A 40 -8.00 -13.12 20.28
C PRO A 40 -9.16 -13.82 20.99
N ARG A 41 -8.87 -14.49 22.10
CA ARG A 41 -9.91 -15.03 22.99
C ARG A 41 -10.76 -13.85 23.44
N ARG A 42 -12.01 -13.78 22.96
CA ARG A 42 -13.00 -12.78 23.43
C ARG A 42 -13.02 -12.82 24.96
N PRO A 43 -12.67 -11.73 25.66
CA PRO A 43 -12.85 -11.69 27.10
C PRO A 43 -14.35 -11.70 27.38
N ALA A 44 -14.79 -12.65 28.21
CA ALA A 44 -16.15 -12.66 28.73
C ALA A 44 -16.41 -11.31 29.42
N ARG A 45 -17.41 -10.57 28.92
CA ARG A 45 -17.85 -9.29 29.48
C ARG A 45 -18.28 -9.49 30.94
N SER A 46 -17.40 -9.19 31.89
CA SER A 46 -17.81 -8.90 33.26
C SER A 46 -18.18 -7.42 33.36
N ARG A 47 -19.42 -7.17 33.76
CA ARG A 47 -19.92 -5.83 34.14
C ARG A 47 -19.27 -5.41 35.46
N ALA A 48 -18.20 -4.62 35.41
CA ALA A 48 -17.86 -3.64 36.45
C ALA A 48 -16.47 -3.05 36.17
N TRP A 49 -16.40 -1.83 35.65
CA TRP A 49 -15.37 -0.87 36.07
C TRP A 49 -15.73 0.56 35.62
N TRP A 50 -16.77 1.12 36.24
CA TRP A 50 -16.73 2.55 36.52
C TRP A 50 -15.61 2.73 37.56
N LEU A 51 -14.65 3.62 37.26
CA LEU A 51 -13.54 4.14 38.10
C LEU A 51 -12.14 3.84 37.51
N ALA A 52 -11.72 4.67 36.55
CA ALA A 52 -10.41 5.35 36.52
C ALA A 52 -10.18 6.00 35.15
N ALA A 53 -10.28 7.32 35.09
CA ALA A 53 -9.57 8.16 34.09
C ALA A 53 -8.25 8.63 34.73
N PRO A 54 -7.28 9.30 34.04
CA PRO A 54 -7.22 9.71 32.62
C PRO A 54 -5.82 9.53 31.94
N VAL A 55 -5.71 9.95 30.68
CA VAL A 55 -4.48 10.30 29.90
C VAL A 55 -3.47 9.18 29.58
N LEU A 56 -3.53 8.71 28.32
CA LEU A 56 -2.40 8.74 27.38
C LEU A 56 -3.00 8.73 25.97
N LEU A 57 -3.07 9.91 25.36
CA LEU A 57 -3.27 10.07 23.92
C LEU A 57 -1.99 9.58 23.22
N VAL A 58 -1.96 8.29 22.92
CA VAL A 58 -1.20 7.78 21.79
C VAL A 58 -2.29 7.46 20.76
N PRO A 59 -2.38 8.17 19.62
CA PRO A 59 -3.13 7.63 18.50
C PRO A 59 -2.41 6.33 18.12
N GLY A 60 -2.98 5.21 18.55
CA GLY A 60 -2.48 3.91 18.21
C GLY A 60 -2.56 3.76 16.70
N LEU A 61 -1.41 3.55 16.07
CA LEU A 61 -1.29 3.07 14.71
C LEU A 61 -2.27 1.90 14.52
N VAL A 62 -3.35 2.14 13.80
CA VAL A 62 -4.07 1.08 13.13
C VAL A 62 -3.43 1.01 11.75
N LEU A 63 -2.35 0.23 11.64
CA LEU A 63 -1.91 -0.27 10.35
C LEU A 63 -3.03 -1.17 9.84
N ALA A 64 -3.93 -0.61 9.05
CA ALA A 64 -4.91 -1.38 8.31
C ALA A 64 -4.16 -2.04 7.14
N THR A 65 -3.38 -3.08 7.44
CA THR A 65 -2.84 -3.95 6.39
C THR A 65 -4.04 -4.66 5.78
N SER A 66 -4.50 -4.20 4.62
CA SER A 66 -5.38 -4.98 3.77
C SER A 66 -4.57 -6.18 3.28
N ALA A 67 -4.54 -7.24 4.08
CA ALA A 67 -4.09 -8.56 3.65
C ALA A 67 -5.13 -9.10 2.65
N GLY A 68 -5.16 -8.50 1.46
CA GLY A 68 -5.77 -9.06 0.28
C GLY A 68 -4.97 -10.30 -0.09
N THR A 69 -5.67 -11.37 -0.46
CA THR A 69 -5.12 -12.69 -0.80
C THR A 69 -4.34 -12.70 -2.12
N ASP A 70 -3.62 -11.64 -2.43
CA ASP A 70 -2.75 -11.53 -3.59
C ASP A 70 -1.34 -11.97 -3.18
N VAL A 71 -0.65 -12.75 -4.01
CA VAL A 71 0.74 -13.20 -3.73
C VAL A 71 1.69 -12.00 -3.59
N ARG A 72 1.22 -10.80 -3.99
CA ARG A 72 1.79 -9.46 -3.82
C ARG A 72 1.63 -8.86 -2.40
N SER A 73 1.52 -9.67 -1.35
CA SER A 73 1.17 -9.17 -0.01
C SER A 73 2.31 -8.45 0.71
N VAL A 74 3.57 -8.60 0.27
CA VAL A 74 4.75 -8.06 0.95
C VAL A 74 5.51 -7.15 0.00
N PRO A 75 5.64 -5.85 0.29
CA PRO A 75 6.44 -4.94 -0.50
C PRO A 75 7.93 -5.29 -0.41
N ASP A 76 8.67 -5.13 -1.51
CA ASP A 76 10.13 -5.28 -1.55
C ASP A 76 10.85 -4.11 -0.85
N PHE A 77 10.20 -2.95 -0.84
CA PHE A 77 10.64 -1.74 -0.17
C PHE A 77 9.46 -0.83 0.16
N THR A 78 9.49 -0.18 1.32
CA THR A 78 8.47 0.78 1.74
C THR A 78 9.13 2.11 2.10
N ILE A 79 8.64 3.20 1.51
CA ILE A 79 8.98 4.57 1.90
C ILE A 79 7.91 5.05 2.87
N LEU A 80 8.32 5.41 4.09
CA LEU A 80 7.43 6.07 5.05
C LEU A 80 7.35 7.56 4.72
N ILE A 81 6.13 8.03 4.49
CA ILE A 81 5.83 9.42 4.17
C ILE A 81 5.27 10.10 5.42
N SER A 82 5.84 11.24 5.77
CA SER A 82 5.31 12.10 6.82
C SER A 82 5.49 13.56 6.45
N TYR A 83 4.46 14.37 6.71
CA TYR A 83 4.46 15.81 6.48
C TYR A 83 3.39 16.49 7.33
N VAL A 84 3.45 17.82 7.39
CA VAL A 84 2.42 18.65 8.04
C VAL A 84 1.79 19.53 6.97
N THR A 85 0.47 19.50 6.87
CA THR A 85 -0.30 20.32 5.93
C THR A 85 -0.27 21.79 6.33
N ASP A 86 -0.69 22.69 5.43
CA ASP A 86 -0.82 24.12 5.72
C ASP A 86 -1.83 24.40 6.84
N ALA A 87 -2.82 23.51 7.02
CA ALA A 87 -3.79 23.56 8.12
C ALA A 87 -3.21 23.07 9.46
N GLY A 88 -1.97 22.58 9.49
CA GLY A 88 -1.30 22.04 10.67
C GLY A 88 -1.65 20.59 10.99
N ALA A 89 -2.26 19.85 10.06
CA ALA A 89 -2.56 18.43 10.25
C ALA A 89 -1.31 17.59 9.97
N ALA A 90 -0.95 16.70 10.89
CA ALA A 90 0.14 15.75 10.67
C ALA A 90 -0.39 14.55 9.88
N VAL A 91 0.19 14.30 8.72
CA VAL A 91 -0.13 13.17 7.85
C VAL A 91 0.99 12.14 7.93
N THR A 92 0.62 10.86 7.97
CA THR A 92 1.56 9.75 7.88
C THR A 92 0.94 8.65 7.03
N CYS A 93 1.69 8.20 6.03
CA CYS A 93 1.30 7.17 5.09
C CYS A 93 2.56 6.49 4.53
N SER A 94 2.41 5.65 3.52
CA SER A 94 3.46 4.82 2.95
C SER A 94 3.30 4.67 1.44
N ILE A 95 4.45 4.54 0.77
CA ILE A 95 4.53 4.14 -0.63
C ILE A 95 5.29 2.82 -0.65
N ASP A 96 4.62 1.79 -1.14
CA ASP A 96 5.10 0.42 -1.24
C ASP A 96 5.56 0.14 -2.67
N TYR A 97 6.75 -0.44 -2.80
CA TYR A 97 7.36 -0.78 -4.07
C TYR A 97 7.54 -2.29 -4.22
N PHE A 98 7.24 -2.78 -5.43
CA PHE A 98 7.23 -4.20 -5.80
C PHE A 98 8.08 -4.42 -7.05
N ASN A 99 9.01 -5.36 -6.98
CA ASN A 99 9.85 -5.75 -8.10
C ASN A 99 9.07 -6.61 -9.10
N GLY A 100 9.41 -6.46 -10.39
CA GLY A 100 8.91 -7.35 -11.43
C GLY A 100 7.40 -7.23 -11.66
N GLU A 101 6.83 -6.02 -11.56
CA GLU A 101 5.39 -5.80 -11.71
C GLU A 101 4.82 -6.37 -13.02
N ILE A 102 5.55 -6.18 -14.12
CA ILE A 102 5.16 -6.56 -15.48
C ILE A 102 5.35 -8.06 -15.69
N ASP A 103 6.49 -8.60 -15.26
CA ASP A 103 6.86 -10.00 -15.40
C ASP A 103 7.48 -10.48 -14.09
N TYR A 104 6.65 -11.00 -13.18
CA TYR A 104 7.07 -11.37 -11.82
C TYR A 104 8.35 -12.20 -11.83
N ARG A 105 9.39 -11.65 -11.21
CA ARG A 105 10.66 -12.31 -10.95
C ARG A 105 11.03 -12.04 -9.50
N GLU A 106 11.25 -13.11 -8.75
CA GLU A 106 11.79 -13.06 -7.38
C GLU A 106 13.27 -12.68 -7.41
N VAL A 107 13.58 -11.48 -7.91
CA VAL A 107 14.92 -10.94 -7.98
C VAL A 107 14.91 -9.56 -7.36
N THR A 108 15.86 -9.34 -6.46
CA THR A 108 16.24 -7.99 -6.10
C THR A 108 16.74 -7.28 -7.36
N THR A 109 16.18 -6.13 -7.65
CA THR A 109 16.55 -5.30 -8.81
C THR A 109 17.47 -4.17 -8.36
N SER A 110 18.24 -3.59 -9.29
CA SER A 110 18.99 -2.36 -9.05
C SER A 110 18.09 -1.21 -8.58
N ALA A 111 16.82 -1.21 -8.98
CA ALA A 111 15.81 -0.26 -8.54
C ALA A 111 15.56 -0.30 -7.02
N THR A 112 15.29 -1.48 -6.47
CA THR A 112 15.07 -1.59 -5.01
C THR A 112 16.35 -1.41 -4.20
N ASP A 113 17.51 -1.77 -4.75
CA ASP A 113 18.80 -1.45 -4.11
C ASP A 113 19.10 0.04 -4.11
N TYR A 114 18.78 0.74 -5.20
CA TYR A 114 18.84 2.20 -5.26
C TYR A 114 17.94 2.80 -4.19
N LEU A 115 16.67 2.38 -4.11
CA LEU A 115 15.72 2.88 -3.12
C LEU A 115 16.21 2.68 -1.68
N ARG A 116 16.78 1.52 -1.35
CA ARG A 116 17.36 1.24 -0.01
C ARG A 116 18.57 2.09 0.33
N SER A 117 19.30 2.56 -0.68
CA SER A 117 20.52 3.35 -0.48
C SER A 117 20.25 4.85 -0.25
N GLN A 118 19.02 5.31 -0.51
CA GLN A 118 18.65 6.71 -0.33
C GLN A 118 18.23 7.02 1.11
N ASP A 119 18.41 8.28 1.51
CA ASP A 119 17.77 8.83 2.70
C ASP A 119 16.45 9.50 2.32
N TRP A 120 15.35 8.89 2.75
CA TRP A 120 14.00 9.39 2.53
C TRP A 120 13.53 10.39 3.59
N SER A 121 14.40 10.79 4.52
CA SER A 121 14.04 11.76 5.53
C SER A 121 13.54 13.07 4.92
N GLY A 122 12.39 13.54 5.41
CA GLY A 122 11.73 14.75 4.94
C GLY A 122 11.20 14.71 3.50
N VAL A 123 11.24 13.56 2.80
CA VAL A 123 10.71 13.46 1.43
C VAL A 123 9.22 13.80 1.38
N GLY A 124 8.45 13.38 2.40
CA GLY A 124 7.03 13.68 2.49
C GLY A 124 6.73 15.18 2.51
N GLN A 125 7.53 15.98 3.23
CA GLN A 125 7.33 17.43 3.27
C GLN A 125 7.65 18.07 1.91
N ARG A 126 8.71 17.62 1.22
CA ARG A 126 9.03 18.13 -0.12
C ARG A 126 7.95 17.80 -1.15
N ILE A 127 7.42 16.57 -1.10
CA ILE A 127 6.29 16.15 -1.94
C ILE A 127 5.08 17.04 -1.67
N HIS A 128 4.74 17.27 -0.40
CA HIS A 128 3.63 18.15 -0.04
C HIS A 128 3.81 19.57 -0.59
N ASP A 129 4.98 20.18 -0.34
CA ASP A 129 5.25 21.57 -0.71
C ASP A 129 5.19 21.77 -2.24
N ASP A 130 5.73 20.84 -3.02
CA ASP A 130 5.67 20.88 -4.49
C ASP A 130 4.28 20.55 -5.03
N ALA A 131 3.55 19.62 -4.38
CA ALA A 131 2.16 19.34 -4.73
C ALA A 131 1.26 20.57 -4.54
N VAL A 132 1.43 21.31 -3.43
CA VAL A 132 0.74 22.59 -3.22
C VAL A 132 1.09 23.57 -4.34
N ALA A 133 2.36 23.68 -4.70
CA ALA A 133 2.79 24.55 -5.80
C ALA A 133 2.10 24.20 -7.13
N TYR A 134 2.03 22.91 -7.49
CA TYR A 134 1.34 22.43 -8.69
C TYR A 134 -0.13 22.82 -8.75
N THR A 135 -0.85 22.77 -7.62
CA THR A 135 -2.28 23.16 -7.59
C THR A 135 -2.52 24.65 -7.89
N THR A 136 -1.47 25.47 -7.84
CA THR A 136 -1.53 26.91 -8.12
C THR A 136 -0.82 27.32 -9.41
N ASP A 137 -0.11 26.39 -10.07
CA ASP A 137 0.61 26.67 -11.31
C ASP A 137 -0.33 26.61 -12.53
N PRO A 138 -0.57 27.74 -13.22
CA PRO A 138 -1.41 27.75 -14.42
C PRO A 138 -0.88 26.88 -15.56
N ALA A 139 0.44 26.71 -15.67
CA ALA A 139 1.04 25.90 -16.73
C ALA A 139 0.79 24.40 -16.49
N TRP A 140 1.00 23.93 -15.26
CA TRP A 140 0.70 22.56 -14.88
C TRP A 140 -0.81 22.25 -14.96
N LEU A 141 -1.66 23.17 -14.51
CA LEU A 141 -3.13 23.03 -14.60
C LEU A 141 -3.64 22.97 -16.05
N ALA A 142 -2.95 23.64 -16.98
CA ALA A 142 -3.27 23.60 -18.40
C ALA A 142 -2.60 22.44 -19.15
N SER A 143 -1.79 21.62 -18.48
CA SER A 143 -1.08 20.50 -19.12
C SER A 143 -2.00 19.37 -19.56
N ASP A 144 -1.53 18.55 -20.49
CA ASP A 144 -2.26 17.38 -20.98
C ASP A 144 -2.64 16.42 -19.84
N MET A 145 -1.84 16.36 -18.76
CA MET A 145 -2.13 15.56 -17.57
C MET A 145 -3.40 16.00 -16.84
N ASN A 146 -3.89 17.21 -17.07
CA ASN A 146 -5.14 17.75 -16.51
C ASN A 146 -6.20 18.02 -17.59
N SER A 147 -5.99 17.49 -18.81
CA SER A 147 -6.82 17.79 -19.98
C SER A 147 -8.01 16.85 -20.19
N ASP A 148 -8.26 15.90 -19.28
CA ASP A 148 -9.28 14.82 -19.39
C ASP A 148 -10.75 15.29 -19.46
N GLY A 149 -10.99 16.57 -19.77
CA GLY A 149 -12.29 17.16 -20.03
C GLY A 149 -12.67 18.24 -19.02
N PRO A 150 -13.68 19.07 -19.33
CA PRO A 150 -14.13 20.11 -18.42
C PRO A 150 -14.63 19.50 -17.09
N GLY A 151 -14.14 20.03 -15.97
CA GLY A 151 -14.70 19.76 -14.64
C GLY A 151 -14.02 18.67 -13.81
N LEU A 152 -12.70 18.49 -13.94
CA LEU A 152 -11.94 17.73 -12.94
C LEU A 152 -12.24 18.30 -11.54
N SER A 153 -12.56 17.42 -10.60
CA SER A 153 -12.80 17.83 -9.22
C SER A 153 -11.50 18.34 -8.58
N ASP A 154 -11.61 19.28 -7.65
CA ASP A 154 -10.46 19.74 -6.85
C ASP A 154 -9.73 18.59 -6.15
N GLU A 155 -10.45 17.53 -5.78
CA GLU A 155 -9.87 16.30 -5.23
C GLU A 155 -8.98 15.58 -6.26
N THR A 156 -9.45 15.43 -7.50
CA THR A 156 -8.66 14.81 -8.57
C THR A 156 -7.41 15.62 -8.88
N ILE A 157 -7.53 16.95 -8.91
CA ILE A 157 -6.39 17.86 -9.16
C ILE A 157 -5.35 17.73 -8.05
N ARG A 158 -5.77 17.76 -6.78
CA ARG A 158 -4.87 17.60 -5.63
C ARG A 158 -4.19 16.24 -5.61
N TRP A 159 -4.94 15.17 -5.90
CA TRP A 159 -4.37 13.83 -6.00
C TRP A 159 -3.31 13.74 -7.11
N ARG A 160 -3.61 14.29 -8.30
CA ARG A 160 -2.65 14.33 -9.41
C ARG A 160 -1.40 15.13 -9.04
N ALA A 161 -1.56 16.30 -8.43
CA ALA A 161 -0.44 17.12 -7.98
C ALA A 161 0.45 16.37 -6.98
N TRP A 162 -0.16 15.64 -6.04
CA TRP A 162 0.57 14.84 -5.06
C TRP A 162 1.33 13.69 -5.72
N ILE A 163 0.71 12.95 -6.64
CA ILE A 163 1.39 11.86 -7.36
C ILE A 163 2.52 12.39 -8.25
N THR A 164 2.30 13.50 -8.98
CA THR A 164 3.36 14.13 -9.77
C THR A 164 4.55 14.50 -8.89
N ALA A 165 4.31 15.18 -7.77
CA ALA A 165 5.39 15.53 -6.85
C ALA A 165 6.08 14.29 -6.24
N ALA A 166 5.33 13.23 -5.94
CA ALA A 166 5.90 11.98 -5.46
C ALA A 166 6.83 11.34 -6.51
N ASP A 167 6.42 11.31 -7.77
CA ASP A 167 7.23 10.80 -8.87
C ASP A 167 8.50 11.66 -9.06
N ASP A 168 8.38 12.99 -9.03
CA ASP A 168 9.52 13.92 -9.15
C ASP A 168 10.58 13.69 -8.06
N HIS A 169 10.14 13.44 -6.82
CA HIS A 169 11.03 13.27 -5.66
C HIS A 169 11.54 11.85 -5.47
N ILE A 170 10.92 10.85 -6.11
CA ILE A 170 11.29 9.44 -5.92
C ILE A 170 11.77 8.83 -7.23
N LEU A 171 10.90 8.75 -8.24
CA LEU A 171 11.16 8.03 -9.48
C LEU A 171 12.11 8.79 -10.40
N ASP A 172 11.94 10.10 -10.55
CA ASP A 172 12.79 10.94 -11.42
C ASP A 172 14.22 11.09 -10.88
N THR A 173 14.46 10.66 -9.64
CA THR A 173 15.80 10.61 -9.07
C THR A 173 16.62 9.41 -9.55
N PHE A 174 15.98 8.41 -10.16
CA PHE A 174 16.65 7.17 -10.56
C PHE A 174 17.68 7.46 -11.67
N PRO A 175 18.95 7.09 -11.46
CA PRO A 175 19.94 7.16 -12.53
C PRO A 175 19.55 6.31 -13.75
N GLU A 176 19.99 6.73 -14.94
CA GLU A 176 19.81 5.93 -16.16
C GLU A 176 20.34 4.51 -15.97
N GLY A 177 19.54 3.52 -16.39
CA GLY A 177 19.91 2.11 -16.32
C GLY A 177 19.70 1.46 -14.95
N VAL A 178 19.07 2.14 -13.98
CA VAL A 178 18.66 1.50 -12.71
C VAL A 178 17.42 0.61 -12.88
N ILE A 179 16.53 0.95 -13.81
CA ILE A 179 15.44 0.07 -14.28
C ILE A 179 15.82 -0.34 -15.70
N VAL A 180 16.18 -1.61 -15.91
CA VAL A 180 16.55 -2.11 -17.25
C VAL A 180 15.45 -2.94 -17.89
N GLU A 181 15.45 -2.98 -19.22
CA GLU A 181 14.54 -3.82 -20.00
C GLU A 181 14.72 -5.29 -19.61
N GLY A 182 13.63 -5.95 -19.21
CA GLY A 182 13.63 -7.35 -18.78
C GLY A 182 13.72 -7.59 -17.27
N ASP A 183 13.85 -6.54 -16.44
CA ASP A 183 13.74 -6.64 -14.97
C ASP A 183 12.30 -6.80 -14.48
N GLY A 184 11.33 -6.71 -15.39
CA GLY A 184 9.90 -6.74 -15.07
C GLY A 184 9.39 -5.44 -14.45
N GLY A 185 10.23 -4.40 -14.34
CA GLY A 185 9.83 -3.07 -13.87
C GLY A 185 9.69 -2.96 -12.35
N LEU A 186 9.27 -1.78 -11.92
CA LEU A 186 9.02 -1.44 -10.52
C LEU A 186 7.58 -0.92 -10.41
N GLY A 187 6.76 -1.59 -9.61
CA GLY A 187 5.39 -1.17 -9.33
C GLY A 187 5.31 -0.42 -8.02
N GLY A 188 4.48 0.62 -7.98
CA GLY A 188 4.19 1.41 -6.78
C GLY A 188 2.74 1.25 -6.33
N SER A 189 2.53 1.14 -5.03
CA SER A 189 1.23 1.27 -4.37
C SER A 189 1.34 2.26 -3.22
N THR A 190 0.28 2.96 -2.87
CA THR A 190 0.31 3.97 -1.81
C THR A 190 -1.02 4.00 -1.06
N ASP A 191 -0.94 4.17 0.26
CA ASP A 191 -2.10 4.46 1.13
C ASP A 191 -2.23 5.95 1.45
N CYS A 192 -1.36 6.79 0.86
CA CYS A 192 -1.47 8.23 0.96
C CYS A 192 -2.74 8.74 0.27
N THR A 193 -3.43 9.67 0.92
CA THR A 193 -4.66 10.29 0.39
C THR A 193 -4.37 11.52 -0.47
N GLY A 194 -3.13 12.02 -0.46
CA GLY A 194 -2.76 13.28 -1.10
C GLY A 194 -3.39 14.51 -0.44
N GLU A 195 -3.56 14.47 0.89
CA GLU A 195 -4.05 15.63 1.64
C GLU A 195 -3.03 16.78 1.53
N LEU A 196 -3.48 17.93 1.03
CA LEU A 196 -2.73 19.19 0.89
C LEU A 196 -3.40 20.25 1.77
#